data_AF-A0A1Q7BVL8-F1
#
_entry.id   AF-A0A1Q7BVL8-F1
#
_cell.length_a   1.000
_cell.length_b   1.000
_cell.length_c   1.000
_cell.angle_alpha   90.00
_cell.angle_beta   90.00
_cell.angle_gamma   90.00
#
_symmetry.space_group_name_H-M   'P 1'
#
loop_
_entity.id
_entity.type
_entity.pdbx_description
1 polymer ?
#
loop_
_entity_poly.entity_id
_entity_poly.type
_entity_poly.pdbx_seq_one_letter_code
_entity_poly.pdbx_strand_id
1 'polypeptide(L)'
;MPSARASSGGLDAVENDAEPVIITRAGHPNVVIVSQREYDSLMETAYLLRSPANARRLLAAIDRLEQGKGEVHELIEVDDA
;
A
#
# COMPACT_ATOMS: atom_id res chain seq x y z
N MET A 1 16.49 4.94 -8.46
CA MET A 1 15.37 5.89 -8.29
C MET A 1 15.77 7.22 -8.90
N PRO A 2 15.12 7.66 -9.98
CA PRO A 2 15.47 8.90 -10.65
C PRO A 2 15.00 10.11 -9.82
N SER A 3 15.87 11.11 -9.65
CA SER A 3 15.52 12.40 -9.07
C SER A 3 14.86 13.25 -10.14
N ALA A 4 13.58 13.59 -10.00
CA ALA A 4 12.87 14.42 -10.97
C ALA A 4 12.48 15.77 -10.35
N ARG A 5 12.65 16.84 -11.13
CA ARG A 5 11.92 18.09 -10.86
C ARG A 5 10.45 17.82 -11.18
N ALA A 6 9.54 18.26 -10.32
CA ALA A 6 8.10 18.22 -10.59
C ALA A 6 7.82 18.95 -11.90
N SER A 7 7.63 18.16 -12.95
CA SER A 7 7.26 18.53 -14.30
C SER A 7 6.01 17.73 -14.65
N SER A 8 5.22 18.15 -15.63
CA SER A 8 3.96 17.47 -15.99
C SER A 8 4.13 15.96 -16.18
N GLY A 9 5.16 15.54 -16.92
CA GLY A 9 5.45 14.11 -17.13
C GLY A 9 5.87 13.35 -15.87
N GLY A 10 6.36 14.03 -14.83
CA GLY A 10 6.62 13.39 -13.53
C GLY A 10 5.35 13.10 -12.75
N LEU A 11 4.29 13.91 -12.91
CA LEU A 11 3.00 13.65 -12.28
C LEU A 11 2.26 12.51 -13.00
N ASP A 12 2.40 12.41 -14.32
CA ASP A 12 1.82 11.32 -15.11
C ASP A 12 2.35 9.94 -14.67
N ALA A 13 3.64 9.82 -14.34
CA ALA A 13 4.22 8.59 -13.82
C ALA A 13 3.69 8.19 -12.42
N VAL A 14 3.42 9.19 -11.57
CA VAL A 14 2.82 8.97 -10.25
C VAL A 14 1.39 8.46 -10.39
N GLU A 15 0.62 9.03 -11.31
CA GLU A 15 -0.79 8.68 -11.53
C GLU A 15 -0.95 7.31 -12.19
N ASN A 16 -0.23 7.07 -13.30
CA ASN A 16 -0.46 5.93 -14.17
C ASN A 16 0.38 4.70 -13.79
N ASP A 17 1.62 4.90 -13.35
CA ASP A 17 2.58 3.80 -13.13
C ASP A 17 2.80 3.51 -11.63
N ALA A 18 2.14 4.28 -10.76
CA ALA A 18 2.32 4.24 -9.30
C ALA A 18 3.80 4.45 -8.87
N GLU A 19 4.61 5.10 -9.72
CA GLU A 19 6.00 5.35 -9.40
C GLU A 19 6.15 6.58 -8.49
N PRO A 20 6.80 6.46 -7.32
CA PRO A 20 7.02 7.61 -6.44
C PRO A 20 8.04 8.57 -7.06
N VAL A 21 7.74 9.88 -7.01
CA VAL A 21 8.64 10.93 -7.47
C VAL A 21 9.27 11.66 -6.29
N ILE A 22 10.61 11.77 -6.29
CA ILE A 22 11.35 12.51 -5.26
C ILE A 22 11.69 13.91 -5.78
N ILE A 23 11.18 14.92 -5.09
CA ILE A 23 11.53 16.32 -5.30
C ILE A 23 12.69 16.68 -4.39
N THR A 24 13.82 17.04 -5.00
CA THR A 24 14.99 17.57 -4.30
C THR A 24 15.10 19.08 -4.56
N ARG A 25 15.39 19.85 -3.51
CA ARG A 25 15.59 21.31 -3.61
C ARG A 25 16.78 21.70 -2.75
N ALA A 26 17.69 22.49 -3.32
CA ALA A 26 18.90 22.91 -2.64
C ALA A 26 18.55 23.60 -1.31
N GLY A 27 19.15 23.13 -0.21
CA GLY A 27 18.92 23.68 1.13
C GLY A 27 17.61 23.26 1.80
N HIS A 28 16.82 22.35 1.22
CA HIS A 28 15.57 21.85 1.81
C HIS A 28 15.56 20.32 1.91
N PRO A 29 14.77 19.75 2.85
CA PRO A 29 14.49 18.32 2.88
C PRO A 29 13.85 17.82 1.58
N ASN A 30 14.14 16.57 1.24
CA ASN A 30 13.50 15.91 0.12
C ASN A 30 12.02 15.66 0.42
N VAL A 31 11.18 15.75 -0.61
CA VAL A 31 9.75 15.43 -0.54
C VAL A 31 9.47 14.30 -1.51
N VAL A 32 8.65 13.35 -1.10
CA VAL A 32 8.17 12.25 -1.96
C VAL A 32 6.72 12.53 -2.32
N ILE A 33 6.41 12.46 -3.61
CA ILE A 33 5.04 12.48 -4.13
C ILE A 33 4.67 11.06 -4.55
N VAL A 34 3.50 10.63 -4.10
CA VAL A 34 2.84 9.38 -4.48
C VAL A 34 1.40 9.70 -4.88
N SER A 35 0.76 8.80 -5.63
CA SER A 35 -0.67 8.94 -5.89
C SER A 35 -1.45 8.76 -4.60
N GLN A 36 -2.67 9.31 -4.55
CA GLN A 36 -3.54 9.14 -3.39
C GLN A 36 -3.79 7.65 -3.09
N ARG A 37 -4.07 6.85 -4.13
CA ARG A 37 -4.28 5.40 -4.01
C ARG A 37 -3.08 4.69 -3.38
N GLU A 38 -1.86 5.07 -3.76
CA GLU A 38 -0.65 4.48 -3.19
C GLU A 38 -0.46 4.91 -1.73
N TYR A 39 -0.71 6.19 -1.42
CA TYR A 39 -0.69 6.68 -0.04
C TYR A 39 -1.69 5.93 0.86
N ASP A 40 -2.94 5.78 0.41
CA ASP A 40 -3.98 5.08 1.17
C ASP A 40 -3.60 3.61 1.41
N SER A 41 -3.04 2.94 0.38
CA SER A 41 -2.56 1.55 0.48
C SER A 41 -1.41 1.40 1.50
N LEU A 42 -0.47 2.35 1.50
CA LEU A 42 0.63 2.39 2.48
C LEU A 42 0.09 2.60 3.91
N MET A 43 -0.88 3.50 4.08
CA MET A 43 -1.48 3.79 5.39
C MET A 43 -2.29 2.61 5.92
N GLU A 44 -3.04 1.92 5.07
CA GLU A 44 -3.77 0.71 5.45
C GLU A 44 -2.81 -0.41 5.85
N THR A 45 -1.76 -0.64 5.06
CA THR A 45 -0.73 -1.63 5.39
C THR A 45 -0.06 -1.32 6.73
N ALA A 46 0.33 -0.06 6.95
CA ALA A 46 0.90 0.38 8.22
C ALA A 46 -0.08 0.17 9.38
N TYR A 47 -1.38 0.43 9.17
CA TYR A 47 -2.42 0.20 10.16
C TYR A 47 -2.55 -1.29 10.52
N LEU A 48 -2.65 -2.17 9.52
CA LEU A 48 -2.75 -3.61 9.71
C LEU A 48 -1.55 -4.19 10.47
N LEU A 49 -0.35 -3.66 10.19
CA LEU A 49 0.90 -4.11 10.80
C LEU A 49 1.21 -3.44 12.15
N ARG A 50 0.50 -2.37 12.53
CA ARG A 50 0.73 -1.63 13.79
C ARG A 50 0.61 -2.51 15.02
N SER A 51 -0.29 -3.49 14.99
CA SER A 51 -0.44 -4.47 16.07
C SER A 51 0.41 -5.70 15.76
N PRO A 52 1.45 -6.02 16.56
CA PRO A 52 2.27 -7.21 16.33
C PRO A 52 1.45 -8.51 16.32
N ALA A 53 0.36 -8.56 17.10
CA ALA A 53 -0.54 -9.70 17.11
C ALA A 53 -1.31 -9.83 15.79
N ASN A 54 -1.84 -8.73 15.25
CA ASN A 54 -2.54 -8.75 13.97
C ASN A 54 -1.59 -9.02 12.80
N ALA A 55 -0.39 -8.44 12.81
CA ALA A 55 0.65 -8.69 11.83
C ALA A 55 1.01 -10.19 11.75
N ARG A 56 1.27 -10.83 12.89
CA ARG A 56 1.54 -12.27 12.96
C ARG A 56 0.38 -13.10 12.40
N ARG A 57 -0.86 -12.76 12.77
CA ARG A 57 -2.06 -13.46 12.31
C ARG A 57 -2.23 -13.33 10.79
N LEU A 58 -2.03 -12.13 10.25
CA LEU A 58 -2.16 -11.85 8.82
C LEU A 58 -1.10 -12.60 8.01
N LEU A 59 0.17 -12.51 8.41
CA LEU A 59 1.27 -13.22 7.72
C LEU A 59 1.10 -14.75 7.77
N ALA A 60 0.67 -15.30 8.90
CA ALA A 60 0.37 -16.72 9.02
C ALA A 60 -0.85 -17.14 8.16
N ALA A 61 -1.84 -16.25 7.97
CA ALA A 61 -2.96 -16.52 7.08
C ALA A 61 -2.52 -16.57 5.61
N ILE A 62 -1.69 -15.62 5.18
CA ILE A 62 -1.11 -15.59 3.83
C ILE A 62 -0.31 -16.88 3.56
N ASP A 63 0.61 -17.25 4.47
CA ASP A 63 1.44 -18.46 4.33
C ASP A 63 0.59 -19.74 4.21
N ARG A 64 -0.50 -19.87 4.99
CA ARG A 64 -1.43 -21.00 4.86
C ARG A 64 -2.12 -21.02 3.50
N LEU A 65 -2.53 -19.88 2.97
CA LEU A 65 -3.20 -19.79 1.67
C LEU A 65 -2.25 -20.13 0.53
N GLU A 66 -1.00 -19.63 0.57
CA GLU A 66 0.04 -19.96 -0.42
C GLU A 66 0.39 -21.46 -0.42
N GLN A 67 0.31 -22.11 0.74
CA GLN A 67 0.50 -23.56 0.89
C GLN A 67 -0.76 -24.38 0.53
N GLY A 68 -1.84 -23.74 0.06
CA GLY A 68 -3.09 -24.42 -0.29
C GLY A 68 -3.87 -24.97 0.90
N LYS A 69 -3.59 -24.50 2.13
CA LYS A 69 -4.26 -24.91 3.38
C LYS A 69 -5.46 -24.03 3.72
N GLY A 70 -6.00 -23.32 2.72
CA GLY A 70 -7.23 -22.54 2.85
C GLY A 70 -8.46 -23.44 2.79
N GLU A 71 -9.53 -23.03 3.47
CA GLU A 71 -10.84 -23.66 3.37
C GLU A 71 -11.80 -22.70 2.67
N VAL A 72 -12.57 -23.20 1.71
CA VAL A 72 -13.62 -22.43 1.04
C VAL A 72 -14.89 -22.54 1.87
N HIS A 73 -15.48 -21.38 2.18
CA HIS A 73 -16.74 -21.29 2.90
C HIS A 73 -17.72 -20.45 2.07
N GLU A 74 -18.99 -20.82 2.06
CA GLU A 74 -20.05 -19.97 1.49
C GLU A 74 -20.22 -18.71 2.35
N LEU A 75 -20.69 -17.62 1.72
CA LEU A 75 -20.99 -16.39 2.46
C LEU A 75 -22.15 -16.66 3.41
N ILE A 76 -21.94 -16.33 4.69
CA ILE A 76 -23.01 -16.39 5.69
C ILE A 76 -23.89 -15.17 5.46
N GLU A 77 -25.17 -15.37 5.13
CA GLU A 77 -26.15 -14.30 5.11
C GLU A 77 -26.36 -13.77 6.53
N VAL A 78 -26.30 -12.45 6.67
CA VAL A 78 -26.68 -11.81 7.92
C VAL A 78 -28.19 -11.65 7.86
N ASP A 79 -28.93 -12.39 8.69
CA ASP A 79 -30.37 -12.16 8.85
C ASP A 79 -30.58 -10.69 9.23
N ASP A 80 -31.30 -9.95 8.39
CA ASP A 80 -31.72 -8.57 8.68
C ASP A 80 -32.67 -8.61 9.90
N ALA A 81 -32.15 -8.25 11.07
CA ALA A 81 -32.91 -8.07 12.31
C ALA A 81 -33.38 -6.62 12.49
#